data_AF-A0A419S4X0-F1
#
_entry.id   AF-A0A419S4X0-F1
#
_cell.length_a   1.000
_cell.length_b   1.000
_cell.length_c   1.000
_cell.angle_alpha   90.00
_cell.angle_beta   90.00
_cell.angle_gamma   90.00
#
_symmetry.space_group_name_H-M   'P 1'
#
loop_
_entity.id
_entity.type
_entity.pdbx_description
1 polymer ?
#
loop_
_entity_poly.entity_id
_entity_poly.type
_entity_poly.pdbx_seq_one_letter_code
_entity_poly.pdbx_strand_id
1 'polypeptide(L)'
;MIYIIPTKRGLGVEIWGTYDDLNNFYDVIGKFWNDENKTNKKGFDNRDTLISGFSYEIRKAKDGSRLKRGRGHFSFEEQEYFGTQISWVHFLFSLTALKFNMRYAETNKFDISQILLIEFWLEKAMNSYDEVGARALIGFQEDGLYGGNNHIYQCMRSVNLDFFLLGGGKKAFRKLPDLLKRGVYYTEEYKEYEKFLETEAKKLNCKISDLELSDDDFDYENLKW
;
A
#
# COMPACT_ATOMS: atom_id res chain seq x y z
N MET A 1 -20.19 -3.65 -4.47
CA MET A 1 -19.23 -4.12 -3.45
C MET A 1 -17.82 -4.08 -4.01
N ILE A 2 -16.87 -3.54 -3.24
CA ILE A 2 -15.44 -3.60 -3.56
C ILE A 2 -14.97 -5.06 -3.62
N TYR A 3 -14.09 -5.37 -4.56
CA TYR A 3 -13.33 -6.61 -4.59
C TYR A 3 -11.91 -6.39 -5.08
N ILE A 4 -11.01 -7.30 -4.74
CA ILE A 4 -9.59 -7.24 -5.08
C ILE A 4 -9.19 -8.53 -5.77
N ILE A 5 -8.45 -8.42 -6.87
CA ILE A 5 -7.88 -9.55 -7.59
C ILE A 5 -6.38 -9.34 -7.81
N PRO A 6 -5.57 -10.39 -7.90
CA PRO A 6 -4.17 -10.22 -8.26
C PRO A 6 -4.03 -9.77 -9.71
N THR A 7 -3.03 -8.94 -9.95
CA THR A 7 -2.61 -8.53 -11.29
C THR A 7 -2.03 -9.72 -12.06
N LYS A 8 -2.08 -9.67 -13.40
CA LYS A 8 -1.74 -10.83 -14.24
C LYS A 8 -0.28 -11.27 -14.11
N ARG A 9 0.64 -10.33 -13.92
CA ARG A 9 2.05 -10.58 -13.66
C ARG A 9 2.40 -10.54 -12.17
N GLY A 10 1.42 -10.28 -11.31
CA GLY A 10 1.56 -10.36 -9.87
C GLY A 10 2.55 -9.37 -9.27
N LEU A 11 2.63 -8.18 -9.87
CA LEU A 11 3.27 -7.02 -9.24
C LEU A 11 2.43 -6.46 -8.08
N GLY A 12 1.14 -6.75 -8.09
CA GLY A 12 0.22 -6.25 -7.09
C GLY A 12 -1.19 -6.76 -7.30
N VAL A 13 -2.14 -5.91 -6.96
CA VAL A 13 -3.57 -6.15 -7.09
C VAL A 13 -4.25 -5.12 -7.95
N GLU A 14 -5.41 -5.49 -8.44
CA GLU A 14 -6.41 -4.58 -8.94
C GLU A 14 -7.54 -4.46 -7.90
N ILE A 15 -7.82 -3.25 -7.46
CA ILE A 15 -8.98 -2.94 -6.64
C ILE A 15 -10.10 -2.52 -7.57
N TRP A 16 -11.28 -3.09 -7.41
CA TRP A 16 -12.44 -2.83 -8.24
C TRP A 16 -13.68 -2.53 -7.41
N GLY A 17 -14.56 -1.68 -7.92
CA GLY A 17 -15.86 -1.36 -7.31
C GLY A 17 -16.72 -0.53 -8.25
N THR A 18 -17.99 -0.34 -7.88
CA THR A 18 -18.82 0.70 -8.49
C THR A 18 -18.32 2.08 -8.06
N TYR A 19 -18.90 3.15 -8.63
CA TYR A 19 -18.62 4.51 -8.17
C TYR A 19 -18.87 4.66 -6.66
N ASP A 20 -20.04 4.23 -6.18
CA ASP A 20 -20.42 4.36 -4.77
C ASP A 20 -19.50 3.56 -3.85
N ASP A 21 -19.09 2.37 -4.27
CA ASP A 21 -18.15 1.54 -3.53
C ASP A 21 -16.81 2.28 -3.30
N LEU A 22 -16.20 2.76 -4.38
CA LEU A 22 -14.90 3.44 -4.32
C LEU A 22 -14.99 4.81 -3.68
N ASN A 23 -16.12 5.52 -3.85
CA ASN A 23 -16.35 6.80 -3.19
C ASN A 23 -16.45 6.62 -1.67
N ASN A 24 -17.22 5.64 -1.21
CA ASN A 24 -17.31 5.30 0.21
C ASN A 24 -15.95 4.94 0.79
N PHE A 25 -15.17 4.13 0.09
CA PHE A 25 -13.83 3.77 0.56
C PHE A 25 -12.87 4.96 0.59
N TYR A 26 -12.90 5.80 -0.45
CA TYR A 26 -12.14 7.05 -0.49
C TYR A 26 -12.47 7.97 0.69
N ASP A 27 -13.76 8.15 0.99
CA ASP A 27 -14.23 8.99 2.10
C ASP A 27 -13.77 8.43 3.46
N VAL A 28 -13.77 7.11 3.63
CA VAL A 28 -13.24 6.47 4.86
C VAL A 28 -11.74 6.67 4.97
N ILE A 29 -10.96 6.43 3.91
CA ILE A 29 -9.50 6.69 3.92
C ILE A 29 -9.22 8.14 4.29
N GLY A 30 -9.98 9.08 3.71
CA GLY A 30 -9.86 10.54 3.92
C GLY A 30 -9.92 10.99 5.38
N LYS A 31 -10.49 10.20 6.28
CA LYS A 31 -10.55 10.51 7.72
C LYS A 31 -9.23 10.30 8.45
N PHE A 32 -8.32 9.54 7.86
CA PHE A 32 -7.13 9.01 8.53
C PHE A 32 -5.82 9.56 7.99
N TRP A 33 -5.86 10.61 7.17
CA TRP A 33 -4.69 11.37 6.72
C TRP A 33 -5.06 12.85 6.57
N ASN A 34 -4.06 13.72 6.46
CA ASN A 34 -4.21 15.18 6.38
C ASN A 34 -4.89 15.81 7.61
N ASP A 35 -4.57 15.31 8.81
CA ASP A 35 -5.04 15.92 10.05
C ASP A 35 -4.09 17.09 10.41
N GLU A 36 -4.53 18.31 10.10
CA GLU A 36 -3.77 19.55 10.32
C GLU A 36 -3.29 19.70 11.78
N ASN A 37 -4.02 19.13 12.74
CA ASN A 37 -3.68 19.16 14.17
C ASN A 37 -2.52 18.20 14.53
N LYS A 38 -2.15 17.29 13.64
CA LYS A 38 -1.12 16.27 13.82
C LYS A 38 0.10 16.46 12.91
N THR A 39 0.08 17.42 11.99
CA THR A 39 1.17 17.79 11.07
C THR A 39 2.52 18.06 11.78
N ASN A 40 2.51 18.45 13.05
CA ASN A 40 3.74 18.69 13.82
C ASN A 40 4.25 17.47 14.62
N LYS A 41 3.60 16.30 14.51
CA LYS A 41 4.03 15.07 15.22
C LYS A 41 4.98 14.27 14.34
N LYS A 42 6.22 14.07 14.82
CA LYS A 42 7.25 13.28 14.14
C LYS A 42 6.70 11.92 13.68
N GLY A 43 6.89 11.61 12.39
CA GLY A 43 6.43 10.37 11.76
C GLY A 43 4.98 10.38 11.25
N PHE A 44 4.19 11.42 11.55
CA PHE A 44 2.86 11.60 10.96
C PHE A 44 2.96 11.89 9.45
N ASP A 45 3.87 12.79 9.05
CA ASP A 45 4.09 13.19 7.65
C ASP A 45 4.38 12.01 6.72
N ASN A 46 5.17 11.03 7.18
CA ASN A 46 5.50 9.83 6.41
C ASN A 46 4.30 8.89 6.25
N ARG A 47 3.46 8.74 7.29
CA ARG A 47 2.20 7.98 7.16
C ARG A 47 1.22 8.69 6.24
N ASP A 48 1.10 10.01 6.36
CA ASP A 48 0.23 10.82 5.52
C ASP A 48 0.63 10.75 4.06
N THR A 49 1.94 10.75 3.76
CA THR A 49 2.44 10.57 2.39
C THR A 49 2.07 9.19 1.82
N LEU A 50 2.16 8.12 2.62
CA LEU A 50 1.71 6.79 2.20
C LEU A 50 0.20 6.72 1.94
N ILE A 51 -0.59 7.21 2.90
CA ILE A 51 -2.05 7.12 2.82
C ILE A 51 -2.57 8.03 1.71
N SER A 52 -1.98 9.21 1.50
CA SER A 52 -2.35 10.14 0.43
C SER A 52 -2.08 9.54 -0.96
N GLY A 53 -0.93 8.90 -1.17
CA GLY A 53 -0.62 8.20 -2.42
C GLY A 53 -1.63 7.08 -2.73
N PHE A 54 -1.97 6.28 -1.71
CA PHE A 54 -3.00 5.24 -1.83
C PHE A 54 -4.40 5.83 -2.10
N SER A 55 -4.79 6.87 -1.35
CA SER A 55 -6.07 7.58 -1.49
C SER A 55 -6.21 8.21 -2.87
N TYR A 56 -5.12 8.77 -3.41
CA TYR A 56 -5.08 9.34 -4.76
C TYR A 56 -5.44 8.30 -5.82
N GLU A 57 -4.91 7.08 -5.72
CA GLU A 57 -5.21 6.00 -6.67
C GLU A 57 -6.68 5.57 -6.61
N ILE A 58 -7.28 5.50 -5.42
CA ILE A 58 -8.72 5.21 -5.26
C ILE A 58 -9.57 6.32 -5.87
N ARG A 59 -9.20 7.59 -5.65
CA ARG A 59 -9.89 8.74 -6.26
C ARG A 59 -9.79 8.69 -7.79
N LYS A 60 -8.61 8.46 -8.35
CA LYS A 60 -8.46 8.39 -9.81
C LYS A 60 -9.21 7.20 -10.41
N ALA A 61 -9.36 6.10 -9.68
CA ALA A 61 -10.23 5.01 -10.07
C ALA A 61 -11.69 5.43 -10.12
N LYS A 62 -12.26 5.95 -9.02
CA LYS A 62 -13.69 6.33 -8.95
C LYS A 62 -14.06 7.41 -9.98
N ASP A 63 -13.13 8.32 -10.28
CA ASP A 63 -13.31 9.37 -11.30
C ASP A 63 -13.10 8.83 -12.74
N GLY A 64 -12.86 7.52 -12.89
CA GLY A 64 -12.74 6.86 -14.18
C GLY A 64 -11.44 7.13 -14.94
N SER A 65 -10.41 7.63 -14.26
CA SER A 65 -9.09 7.95 -14.84
C SER A 65 -8.08 6.80 -14.78
N ARG A 66 -8.53 5.59 -14.42
CA ARG A 66 -7.70 4.37 -14.29
C ARG A 66 -8.33 3.25 -15.12
N LEU A 67 -8.72 2.15 -14.50
CA LEU A 67 -9.35 1.01 -15.16
C LEU A 67 -10.87 1.16 -15.17
N LYS A 68 -11.51 0.69 -16.26
CA LYS A 68 -12.97 0.64 -16.41
C LYS A 68 -13.41 -0.65 -17.07
N ARG A 69 -14.55 -1.19 -16.62
CA ARG A 69 -15.20 -2.37 -17.22
C ARG A 69 -16.72 -2.26 -17.09
N GLY A 70 -17.46 -2.75 -18.09
CA GLY A 70 -18.93 -2.75 -18.06
C GLY A 70 -19.57 -3.92 -17.28
N ARG A 71 -18.75 -4.80 -16.69
CA ARG A 71 -19.18 -5.95 -15.87
C ARG A 71 -18.13 -6.26 -14.82
N GLY A 72 -18.57 -6.78 -13.68
CA GLY A 72 -17.69 -7.23 -12.60
C GLY A 72 -16.94 -8.52 -12.96
N HIS A 73 -15.89 -8.83 -12.21
CA HIS A 73 -15.19 -10.12 -12.34
C HIS A 73 -16.01 -11.29 -11.77
N PHE A 74 -16.94 -11.00 -10.85
CA PHE A 74 -17.75 -11.99 -10.16
C PHE A 74 -19.24 -11.90 -10.47
N SER A 75 -19.68 -10.85 -11.18
CA SER A 75 -21.07 -10.65 -11.59
C SER A 75 -21.15 -10.54 -13.11
N PHE A 76 -22.15 -11.20 -13.68
CA PHE A 76 -22.47 -11.11 -15.11
C PHE A 76 -23.43 -9.95 -15.43
N GLU A 77 -23.94 -9.25 -14.41
CA GLU A 77 -24.80 -8.09 -14.58
C GLU A 77 -24.02 -6.94 -15.22
N GLU A 78 -24.71 -6.22 -16.11
CA GLU A 78 -24.15 -5.07 -16.82
C GLU A 78 -24.21 -3.85 -15.91
N GLN A 79 -23.05 -3.47 -15.41
CA GLN A 79 -22.86 -2.34 -14.51
C GLN A 79 -21.42 -1.83 -14.66
N GLU A 80 -21.25 -0.51 -14.68
CA GLU A 80 -19.91 0.08 -14.77
C GLU A 80 -19.14 -0.16 -13.46
N TYR A 81 -17.97 -0.77 -13.59
CA TYR A 81 -16.98 -0.96 -12.55
C TYR A 81 -15.71 -0.16 -12.89
N PHE A 82 -15.16 0.44 -11.85
CA PHE A 82 -13.91 1.19 -11.89
C PHE A 82 -12.85 0.45 -11.09
N GLY A 83 -11.58 0.65 -11.45
CA GLY A 83 -10.50 0.05 -10.68
C GLY A 83 -9.15 0.73 -10.83
N THR A 84 -8.22 0.36 -9.97
CA THR A 84 -6.81 0.80 -10.02
C THR A 84 -5.88 -0.35 -9.66
N GLN A 85 -4.63 -0.23 -10.09
CA GLN A 85 -3.55 -1.17 -9.85
C GLN A 85 -2.62 -0.63 -8.76
N ILE A 86 -2.36 -1.45 -7.74
CA ILE A 86 -1.51 -1.08 -6.61
C ILE A 86 -0.57 -2.25 -6.31
N SER A 87 0.73 -1.97 -6.15
CA SER A 87 1.72 -3.02 -5.86
C SER A 87 1.44 -3.67 -4.50
N TRP A 88 1.85 -4.93 -4.34
CA TRP A 88 1.70 -5.64 -3.05
C TRP A 88 2.36 -4.87 -1.91
N VAL A 89 3.54 -4.30 -2.18
CA VAL A 89 4.31 -3.50 -1.22
C VAL A 89 3.52 -2.26 -0.81
N HIS A 90 3.13 -1.43 -1.77
CA HIS A 90 2.44 -0.18 -1.46
C HIS A 90 1.13 -0.45 -0.71
N PHE A 91 0.38 -1.48 -1.11
CA PHE A 91 -0.85 -1.87 -0.41
C PHE A 91 -0.59 -2.22 1.06
N LEU A 92 0.36 -3.13 1.33
CA LEU A 92 0.65 -3.59 2.69
C LEU A 92 1.08 -2.43 3.58
N PHE A 93 2.01 -1.59 3.12
CA PHE A 93 2.47 -0.43 3.89
C PHE A 93 1.36 0.60 4.13
N SER A 94 0.53 0.90 3.13
CA SER A 94 -0.56 1.87 3.28
C SER A 94 -1.67 1.35 4.19
N LEU A 95 -1.99 0.05 4.13
CA LEU A 95 -2.94 -0.56 5.06
C LEU A 95 -2.41 -0.56 6.51
N THR A 96 -1.12 -0.84 6.70
CA THR A 96 -0.47 -0.72 8.03
C THR A 96 -0.54 0.71 8.56
N ALA A 97 -0.22 1.72 7.73
CA ALA A 97 -0.29 3.13 8.12
C ALA A 97 -1.73 3.56 8.46
N LEU A 98 -2.70 3.12 7.65
CA LEU A 98 -4.12 3.40 7.83
C LEU A 98 -4.63 2.83 9.16
N LYS A 99 -4.40 1.53 9.41
CA LYS A 99 -4.77 0.86 10.67
C LYS A 99 -4.13 1.53 11.88
N PHE A 100 -2.89 2.01 11.75
CA PHE A 100 -2.22 2.72 12.84
C PHE A 100 -2.89 4.08 13.11
N ASN A 101 -3.18 4.88 12.08
CA ASN A 101 -3.84 6.17 12.23
C ASN A 101 -5.27 6.04 12.79
N MET A 102 -6.00 4.97 12.44
CA MET A 102 -7.32 4.66 13.02
C MET A 102 -7.29 4.53 14.56
N ARG A 103 -6.16 4.12 15.17
CA ARG A 103 -6.02 4.04 16.64
C ARG A 103 -6.09 5.42 17.31
N TYR A 104 -5.92 6.50 16.55
CA TYR A 104 -5.83 7.89 17.03
C TYR A 104 -6.92 8.81 16.46
N ALA A 105 -7.95 8.23 15.84
CA ALA A 105 -9.09 8.95 15.28
C ALA A 105 -10.39 8.30 15.76
N GLU A 106 -11.48 9.07 15.82
CA GLU A 106 -12.79 8.49 16.07
C GLU A 106 -13.20 7.64 14.87
N THR A 107 -13.52 6.38 15.13
CA THR A 107 -13.97 5.42 14.11
C THR A 107 -15.37 4.95 14.43
N ASN A 108 -16.23 4.86 13.43
CA ASN A 108 -17.53 4.23 13.57
C ASN A 108 -17.57 2.82 12.94
N LYS A 109 -18.71 2.13 13.07
CA LYS A 109 -18.89 0.76 12.55
C LYS A 109 -18.71 0.66 11.03
N PHE A 110 -19.06 1.72 10.29
CA PHE A 110 -18.90 1.78 8.85
C PHE A 110 -17.42 1.91 8.46
N ASP A 111 -16.65 2.74 9.17
CA ASP A 111 -15.21 2.87 8.93
C ASP A 111 -14.49 1.53 9.13
N ILE A 112 -14.79 0.86 10.25
CA ILE A 112 -14.22 -0.45 10.58
C ILE A 112 -14.63 -1.51 9.52
N SER A 113 -15.89 -1.51 9.08
CA SER A 113 -16.36 -2.50 8.11
C SER A 113 -15.71 -2.34 6.72
N GLN A 114 -15.43 -1.10 6.29
CA GLN A 114 -14.70 -0.86 5.05
C GLN A 114 -13.29 -1.43 5.12
N ILE A 115 -12.57 -1.23 6.22
CA ILE A 115 -11.19 -1.73 6.36
C ILE A 115 -11.17 -3.26 6.43
N LEU A 116 -12.08 -3.87 7.19
CA LEU A 116 -12.19 -5.33 7.26
C LEU A 116 -12.53 -5.96 5.89
N LEU A 117 -13.38 -5.31 5.10
CA LEU A 117 -13.70 -5.76 3.74
C LEU A 117 -12.45 -5.76 2.85
N ILE A 118 -11.62 -4.73 2.97
CA ILE A 118 -10.37 -4.59 2.22
C ILE A 118 -9.35 -5.65 2.66
N GLU A 119 -9.18 -5.88 3.96
CA GLU A 119 -8.32 -6.93 4.50
C GLU A 119 -8.72 -8.31 3.96
N PHE A 120 -10.01 -8.63 4.05
CA PHE A 120 -10.55 -9.88 3.53
C PHE A 120 -10.22 -10.08 2.04
N TRP A 121 -10.45 -9.06 1.21
CA TRP A 121 -10.21 -9.16 -0.23
C TRP A 121 -8.72 -9.19 -0.57
N LEU A 122 -7.86 -8.49 0.18
CA LEU A 122 -6.42 -8.54 0.01
C LEU A 122 -5.89 -9.95 0.33
N GLU A 123 -6.30 -10.51 1.46
CA GLU A 123 -5.93 -11.87 1.86
C GLU A 123 -6.39 -12.89 0.82
N LYS A 124 -7.64 -12.77 0.35
CA LYS A 124 -8.18 -13.62 -0.71
C LYS A 124 -7.39 -13.48 -2.01
N ALA A 125 -7.01 -12.26 -2.41
CA ALA A 125 -6.21 -12.01 -3.61
C ALA A 125 -4.82 -12.66 -3.49
N MET A 126 -4.12 -12.49 -2.36
CA MET A 126 -2.82 -13.11 -2.11
C MET A 126 -2.89 -14.63 -2.16
N ASN A 127 -3.86 -15.23 -1.47
CA ASN A 127 -4.06 -16.69 -1.46
C ASN A 127 -4.39 -17.23 -2.87
N SER A 128 -5.23 -16.52 -3.63
CA SER A 128 -5.57 -16.91 -5.00
C SER A 128 -4.39 -16.83 -5.97
N TYR A 129 -3.44 -15.93 -5.72
CA TYR A 129 -2.27 -15.76 -6.55
C TYR A 129 -1.22 -16.85 -6.29
N ASP A 130 -0.83 -17.00 -5.02
CA ASP A 130 0.12 -18.02 -4.58
C ASP A 130 0.01 -18.29 -3.07
N GLU A 131 -0.69 -19.35 -2.70
CA GLU A 131 -0.94 -19.74 -1.31
C GLU A 131 0.35 -19.88 -0.48
N VAL A 132 1.44 -20.37 -1.06
CA VAL A 132 2.73 -20.51 -0.37
C VAL A 132 3.31 -19.15 0.00
N GLY A 133 3.37 -18.22 -0.97
CA GLY A 133 3.78 -16.84 -0.70
C GLY A 133 2.83 -16.12 0.26
N ALA A 134 1.52 -16.33 0.13
CA ALA A 134 0.51 -15.75 1.01
C ALA A 134 0.71 -16.18 2.46
N ARG A 135 0.92 -17.47 2.73
CA ARG A 135 1.21 -17.99 4.08
C ARG A 135 2.46 -17.35 4.70
N ALA A 136 3.48 -17.07 3.90
CA ALA A 136 4.69 -16.39 4.37
C ALA A 136 4.47 -14.89 4.64
N LEU A 137 3.37 -14.31 4.16
CA LEU A 137 3.03 -12.89 4.32
C LEU A 137 2.05 -12.61 5.47
N ILE A 138 1.43 -13.63 6.08
CA ILE A 138 0.43 -13.48 7.15
C ILE A 138 0.92 -12.55 8.26
N GLY A 139 2.15 -12.76 8.74
CA GLY A 139 2.73 -11.93 9.80
C GLY A 139 2.79 -10.44 9.45
N PHE A 140 2.96 -10.09 8.18
CA PHE A 140 3.00 -8.70 7.72
C PHE A 140 1.61 -8.08 7.53
N GLN A 141 0.58 -8.89 7.31
CA GLN A 141 -0.81 -8.43 7.23
C GLN A 141 -1.35 -8.07 8.62
N GLU A 142 -0.98 -8.83 9.65
CA GLU A 142 -1.52 -8.69 11.00
C GLU A 142 -0.89 -7.52 11.75
N ASP A 143 0.44 -7.46 11.89
CA ASP A 143 1.14 -6.33 12.56
C ASP A 143 2.68 -6.34 12.35
N GLY A 144 3.21 -7.17 11.44
CA GLY A 144 4.66 -7.32 11.25
C GLY A 144 5.36 -6.06 10.76
N LEU A 145 4.65 -5.23 9.99
CA LEU A 145 5.08 -3.87 9.67
C LEU A 145 4.64 -2.92 10.78
N TYR A 146 5.56 -2.11 11.30
CA TYR A 146 5.23 -1.17 12.37
C TYR A 146 4.72 0.16 11.80
N GLY A 147 3.41 0.43 11.92
CA GLY A 147 2.81 1.71 11.47
C GLY A 147 3.39 2.96 12.15
N GLY A 148 3.87 2.83 13.38
CA GLY A 148 4.51 3.92 14.11
C GLY A 148 5.97 4.20 13.69
N ASN A 149 6.49 3.48 12.70
CA ASN A 149 7.85 3.68 12.20
C ASN A 149 7.98 5.08 11.56
N ASN A 150 8.93 5.87 12.05
CA ASN A 150 9.18 7.22 11.54
C ASN A 150 9.71 7.23 10.11
N HIS A 151 10.14 6.10 9.56
CA HIS A 151 10.72 5.95 8.23
C HIS A 151 9.88 5.02 7.33
N ILE A 152 8.60 4.81 7.68
CA ILE A 152 7.72 3.87 7.00
C ILE A 152 7.56 4.16 5.49
N TYR A 153 7.53 5.43 5.10
CA TYR A 153 7.47 5.85 3.69
C TYR A 153 8.75 5.47 2.95
N GLN A 154 9.91 5.78 3.51
CA GLN A 154 11.21 5.47 2.93
C GLN A 154 11.42 3.95 2.84
N CYS A 155 10.98 3.18 3.85
CA CYS A 155 10.96 1.71 3.80
C CYS A 155 10.09 1.22 2.63
N MET A 156 8.86 1.72 2.52
CA MET A 156 7.95 1.35 1.43
C MET A 156 8.57 1.62 0.06
N ARG A 157 9.07 2.84 -0.20
CA ARG A 157 9.63 3.23 -1.51
C ARG A 157 10.78 2.32 -1.93
N SER A 158 11.73 2.10 -1.02
CA SER A 158 12.89 1.23 -1.27
C SER A 158 12.48 -0.22 -1.49
N VAL A 159 11.59 -0.78 -0.66
CA VAL A 159 11.10 -2.16 -0.84
C VAL A 159 10.31 -2.29 -2.15
N ASN A 160 9.56 -1.25 -2.53
CA ASN A 160 8.74 -1.26 -3.74
C ASN A 160 9.60 -1.27 -5.00
N LEU A 161 10.66 -0.45 -5.05
CA LEU A 161 11.61 -0.49 -6.16
C LEU A 161 12.28 -1.88 -6.26
N ASP A 162 12.83 -2.40 -5.16
CA ASP A 162 13.47 -3.71 -5.15
C ASP A 162 12.51 -4.80 -5.64
N PHE A 163 11.24 -4.74 -5.22
CA PHE A 163 10.22 -5.69 -5.65
C PHE A 163 9.91 -5.57 -7.15
N PHE A 164 9.82 -4.36 -7.69
CA PHE A 164 9.62 -4.15 -9.11
C PHE A 164 10.80 -4.62 -9.96
N LEU A 165 12.03 -4.46 -9.47
CA LEU A 165 13.24 -4.99 -10.12
C LEU A 165 13.25 -6.53 -10.18
N LEU A 166 12.50 -7.23 -9.33
CA LEU A 166 12.32 -8.69 -9.43
C LEU A 166 11.40 -9.10 -10.60
N GLY A 167 10.70 -8.16 -11.24
CA GLY A 167 9.89 -8.39 -12.44
C GLY A 167 8.57 -9.13 -12.23
N GLY A 168 8.11 -9.25 -10.98
CA GLY A 168 6.86 -9.92 -10.62
C GLY A 168 6.92 -11.45 -10.71
N GLY A 169 5.74 -12.08 -10.85
CA GLY A 169 5.58 -13.52 -10.85
C GLY A 169 5.64 -14.14 -9.45
N LYS A 170 5.36 -15.44 -9.36
CA LYS A 170 5.34 -16.16 -8.07
C LYS A 170 6.70 -16.14 -7.37
N LYS A 171 7.81 -16.13 -8.14
CA LYS A 171 9.16 -16.05 -7.59
C LYS A 171 9.39 -14.72 -6.87
N ALA A 172 9.03 -13.59 -7.46
CA ALA A 172 9.13 -12.29 -6.80
C ALA A 172 8.21 -12.22 -5.59
N PHE A 173 6.95 -12.66 -5.74
CA PHE A 173 5.97 -12.65 -4.65
C PHE A 173 6.42 -13.46 -3.43
N ARG A 174 7.04 -14.63 -3.64
CA ARG A 174 7.61 -15.45 -2.54
C ARG A 174 8.85 -14.84 -1.89
N LYS A 175 9.54 -13.91 -2.57
CA LYS A 175 10.66 -13.13 -2.00
C LYS A 175 10.20 -11.90 -1.24
N LEU A 176 8.95 -11.50 -1.39
CA LEU A 176 8.40 -10.31 -0.74
C LEU A 176 8.57 -10.32 0.80
N PRO A 177 8.36 -11.44 1.53
CA PRO A 177 8.63 -11.49 2.97
C PRO A 177 10.05 -11.06 3.35
N ASP A 178 11.06 -11.44 2.57
CA ASP A 178 12.45 -11.06 2.85
C ASP A 178 12.69 -9.57 2.63
N LEU A 179 12.10 -8.99 1.58
CA LEU A 179 12.20 -7.54 1.34
C LEU A 179 11.47 -6.75 2.44
N LEU A 180 10.31 -7.23 2.89
CA LEU A 180 9.50 -6.56 3.91
C LEU A 180 10.17 -6.51 5.29
N LYS A 181 11.19 -7.34 5.57
CA LYS A 181 11.98 -7.26 6.82
C LYS A 181 12.57 -5.86 7.04
N ARG A 182 12.89 -5.13 5.96
CA ARG A 182 13.32 -3.72 6.03
C ARG A 182 12.30 -2.79 6.69
N GLY A 183 11.01 -3.15 6.68
CA GLY A 183 9.93 -2.43 7.35
C GLY A 183 9.60 -2.93 8.76
N VAL A 184 10.24 -4.00 9.22
CA VAL A 184 10.01 -4.59 10.55
C VAL A 184 10.93 -3.91 11.56
N TYR A 185 10.34 -3.14 12.46
CA TYR A 185 11.07 -2.30 13.40
C TYR A 185 12.01 -3.13 14.30
N TYR A 186 13.21 -2.58 14.59
CA TYR A 186 14.27 -3.19 15.39
C TYR A 186 14.96 -4.47 14.86
N THR A 187 14.62 -4.95 13.67
CA THR A 187 15.38 -6.02 12.98
C THR A 187 16.76 -5.51 12.51
N GLU A 188 17.66 -6.44 12.17
CA GLU A 188 18.96 -6.08 11.61
C GLU A 188 18.80 -5.37 10.27
N GLU A 189 17.92 -5.87 9.40
CA GLU A 189 17.61 -5.30 8.10
C GLU A 189 17.06 -3.87 8.22
N TYR A 190 16.19 -3.61 9.21
CA TYR A 190 15.72 -2.26 9.49
C TYR A 190 16.86 -1.34 9.97
N LYS A 191 17.69 -1.79 10.92
CA LYS A 191 18.80 -0.98 11.47
C LYS A 191 19.84 -0.64 10.41
N GLU A 192 20.14 -1.57 9.52
CA GLU A 192 21.05 -1.34 8.39
C GLU A 192 20.49 -0.27 7.45
N TYR A 193 19.19 -0.35 7.12
CA TYR A 193 18.55 0.63 6.28
C TYR A 193 18.42 2.01 6.94
N GLU A 194 18.11 2.06 8.23
CA GLU A 194 18.09 3.30 9.02
C GLU A 194 19.46 3.99 9.00
N LYS A 195 20.54 3.24 9.20
CA LYS A 195 21.91 3.77 9.11
C LYS A 195 22.26 4.27 7.70
N PHE A 196 21.76 3.59 6.66
CA PHE A 196 21.89 4.05 5.28
C PHE A 196 21.18 5.39 5.09
N LEU A 197 19.92 5.52 5.52
CA LEU A 197 19.15 6.77 5.45
C LEU A 197 19.82 7.91 6.21
N GLU A 198 20.34 7.66 7.43
CA GLU A 198 21.09 8.65 8.19
C GLU A 198 22.34 9.13 7.46
N THR A 199 23.03 8.23 6.75
CA THR A 199 24.23 8.54 5.99
C THR A 199 23.90 9.40 4.78
N GLU A 200 22.86 9.04 4.03
CA GLU A 200 22.42 9.80 2.85
C GLU A 200 21.86 11.18 3.23
N ALA A 201 21.04 11.26 4.29
CA ALA A 201 20.52 12.54 4.81
C ALA A 201 21.64 13.50 5.20
N LYS A 202 22.72 12.99 5.82
CA LYS A 202 23.92 13.79 6.14
C LYS A 202 24.66 14.27 4.89
N LYS A 203 24.80 13.41 3.87
CA LYS A 203 25.45 13.79 2.60
C LYS A 203 24.68 14.89 1.87
N LEU A 204 23.36 14.82 1.88
CA LEU A 204 22.47 15.76 1.18
C LEU A 204 22.06 16.96 2.04
N ASN A 205 22.49 17.01 3.31
CA ASN A 205 22.14 18.05 4.28
C ASN A 205 20.63 18.27 4.41
N CYS A 206 19.86 17.19 4.49
CA CYS A 206 18.40 17.19 4.64
C CYS A 206 17.95 16.28 5.79
N LYS A 207 16.65 16.27 6.12
CA LYS A 207 16.11 15.26 7.04
C LYS A 207 15.85 13.96 6.28
N ILE A 208 15.80 12.84 7.01
CA ILE A 208 15.42 11.54 6.42
C ILE A 208 14.00 11.59 5.83
N SER A 209 13.09 12.36 6.43
CA SER A 209 11.74 12.58 5.89
C SER A 209 11.74 13.20 4.50
N ASP A 210 12.78 13.97 4.19
CA ASP A 210 12.90 14.73 2.95
C ASP A 210 13.72 13.95 1.90
N LEU A 211 14.21 12.75 2.24
CA LEU A 211 14.90 11.88 1.31
C LEU A 211 13.89 11.25 0.35
N GLU A 212 14.09 11.54 -0.93
CA GLU A 212 13.46 10.84 -2.03
C GLU A 212 14.40 9.78 -2.60
N LEU A 213 13.81 8.67 -3.06
CA LEU A 213 14.53 7.61 -3.73
C LEU A 213 14.92 8.10 -5.14
N SER A 214 16.21 8.00 -5.49
CA SER A 214 16.68 8.28 -6.86
C SER A 214 16.29 7.12 -7.77
N ASP A 215 15.08 7.15 -8.32
CA ASP A 215 14.52 6.13 -9.21
C ASP A 215 14.17 6.64 -10.61
N ASP A 216 14.78 7.75 -11.04
CA ASP A 216 14.60 8.38 -12.36
C ASP A 216 14.85 7.41 -13.53
N ASP A 217 15.73 6.42 -13.34
CA ASP A 217 16.04 5.41 -14.36
C ASP A 217 14.99 4.28 -14.42
N PHE A 218 14.05 4.22 -13.47
CA PHE A 218 13.01 3.20 -13.42
C PHE A 218 11.73 3.67 -14.11
N ASP A 219 11.34 2.95 -15.15
CA ASP A 219 10.13 3.24 -15.93
C ASP A 219 8.87 2.74 -15.23
N TYR A 220 8.29 3.60 -14.39
CA TYR A 220 7.01 3.34 -13.72
C TYR A 220 5.81 3.35 -14.67
N GLU A 221 5.89 4.06 -15.80
CA GLU A 221 4.77 4.23 -16.73
C GLU A 221 4.50 2.96 -17.54
N ASN A 222 5.57 2.24 -17.92
CA ASN A 222 5.47 1.01 -18.72
C ASN A 222 5.49 -0.28 -17.89
N LEU A 223 5.19 -0.18 -16.59
CA LEU A 223 5.02 -1.34 -15.72
C LEU A 223 3.96 -2.30 -16.28
N LYS A 224 4.34 -3.57 -16.40
CA LYS A 224 3.44 -4.62 -16.86
C LYS A 224 2.83 -5.31 -15.64
N TRP A 225 1.64 -4.87 -15.27
CA TRP A 225 0.85 -5.40 -14.16
C TRP A 225 0.42 -6.85 -14.38
#